data_AF-A0A930P6N5-F1
#
_entry.id   AF-A0A930P6N5-F1
#
_cell.length_a   1.000
_cell.length_b   1.000
_cell.length_c   1.000
_cell.angle_alpha   90.00
_cell.angle_beta   90.00
_cell.angle_gamma   90.00
#
_symmetry.space_group_name_H-M   'P 1'
#
loop_
_entity.id
_entity.type
_entity.pdbx_description
1 polymer ?
#
loop_
_entity_poly.entity_id
_entity_poly.type
_entity_poly.pdbx_seq_one_letter_code
_entity_poly.pdbx_strand_id
1 'polypeptide(L)'
;MKKINEEKWKRLKSFDDILNEEVGCEDSPERTEFEARAKAYYYAELLKEQRKQQKMTQQQLADKIGKKREYISNIERGNSDMQLSTFMQIANALGLRFVLVVG
;
A
#
# COMPACT_ATOMS: atom_id res chain seq x y z
N MET A 1 3.60 27.11 27.73
CA MET A 1 3.84 26.72 26.32
C MET A 1 5.33 26.54 26.09
N LYS A 2 5.78 25.43 25.49
CA LYS A 2 7.20 25.26 25.12
C LYS A 2 7.50 26.19 23.94
N LYS A 3 8.52 27.03 24.05
CA LYS A 3 9.01 27.84 22.92
C LYS A 3 9.77 26.93 21.96
N ILE A 4 9.39 26.93 20.68
CA ILE A 4 10.10 26.21 19.63
C ILE A 4 11.40 26.98 19.34
N ASN A 5 12.52 26.26 19.23
CA ASN A 5 13.79 26.84 18.81
C ASN A 5 13.78 27.00 17.27
N GLU A 6 13.76 28.24 16.78
CA GLU A 6 13.67 28.56 15.36
C GLU A 6 14.88 28.09 14.55
N GLU A 7 16.09 28.15 15.10
CA GLU A 7 17.29 27.63 14.42
C GLU A 7 17.21 26.12 14.23
N LYS A 8 16.74 25.41 15.26
CA LYS A 8 16.57 23.97 15.19
C LYS A 8 15.49 23.59 14.19
N TRP A 9 14.40 24.36 14.14
CA TRP A 9 13.30 24.16 13.20
C TRP A 9 13.75 24.29 11.73
N LYS A 10 14.51 25.34 11.40
CA LYS A 10 15.00 25.59 10.03
C LYS A 10 15.97 24.53 9.50
N ARG A 11 16.58 23.72 10.38
CA ARG A 11 17.52 22.64 10.00
C ARG A 11 16.84 21.29 9.82
N LEU A 12 15.56 21.17 10.16
CA LEU A 12 14.82 19.93 9.98
C LEU A 12 14.41 19.81 8.52
N LYS A 13 14.73 18.67 7.91
CA LYS A 13 14.22 18.31 6.60
C LYS A 13 12.73 17.97 6.71
N SER A 14 11.95 18.48 5.77
CA SER A 14 10.60 18.00 5.54
C SER A 14 10.62 16.59 4.98
N PHE A 15 9.46 15.93 4.98
CA PHE A 15 9.35 14.63 4.33
C PHE A 15 9.64 14.74 2.82
N ASP A 16 9.20 15.83 2.18
CA ASP A 16 9.47 16.09 0.76
C ASP A 16 10.97 16.28 0.48
N ASP A 17 11.70 16.94 1.39
CA ASP A 17 13.15 17.08 1.26
C ASP A 17 13.85 15.71 1.29
N ILE A 18 13.46 14.84 2.24
CA ILE A 18 14.01 13.48 2.36
C ILE A 18 13.68 12.68 1.11
N LEU A 19 12.41 12.72 0.71
CA LEU A 19 11.94 12.04 -0.46
C LEU A 19 12.70 12.51 -1.71
N ASN A 20 12.89 13.81 -1.91
CA ASN A 20 13.61 14.37 -3.05
C ASN A 20 15.07 13.88 -3.11
N GLU A 21 15.70 13.73 -1.96
CA GLU A 21 17.08 13.19 -1.84
C GLU A 21 17.15 11.68 -2.07
N GLU A 22 16.21 10.90 -1.54
CA GLU A 22 16.27 9.43 -1.56
C GLU A 22 15.67 8.80 -2.83
N VAL A 23 14.71 9.48 -3.46
CA VAL A 23 13.91 8.92 -4.56
C VAL A 23 14.01 9.76 -5.84
N GLY A 24 13.99 11.10 -5.73
CA GLY A 24 13.95 12.01 -6.89
C GLY A 24 12.90 13.11 -6.74
N CYS A 25 12.91 14.15 -7.59
CA CYS A 25 11.89 15.20 -7.52
C CYS A 25 10.47 14.67 -7.80
N GLU A 26 9.44 15.43 -7.44
CA GLU A 26 8.04 15.02 -7.58
C GLU A 26 7.67 14.59 -9.02
N ASP A 27 8.17 15.31 -10.02
CA ASP A 27 7.92 15.05 -11.43
C ASP A 27 8.84 13.97 -12.05
N SER A 28 9.71 13.34 -11.25
CA SER A 28 10.68 12.38 -11.77
C SER A 28 10.03 11.01 -12.07
N PRO A 29 10.56 10.26 -13.06
CA PRO A 29 10.13 8.88 -13.30
C PRO A 29 10.31 7.99 -12.07
N GLU A 30 11.39 8.19 -11.30
CA GLU A 30 11.69 7.43 -10.08
C GLU A 30 10.67 7.70 -8.98
N ARG A 31 10.25 8.96 -8.80
CA ARG A 31 9.15 9.31 -7.89
C ARG A 31 7.86 8.63 -8.33
N THR A 32 7.53 8.72 -9.61
CA THR A 32 6.30 8.13 -10.17
C THR A 32 6.24 6.62 -9.89
N GLU A 33 7.35 5.91 -10.10
CA GLU A 33 7.45 4.47 -9.82
C GLU A 33 7.39 4.18 -8.31
N PHE A 34 8.06 4.99 -7.48
CA PHE A 34 8.00 4.87 -6.02
C PHE A 34 6.56 5.03 -5.52
N GLU A 35 5.82 6.04 -5.99
CA GLU A 35 4.43 6.25 -5.60
C GLU A 35 3.51 5.12 -6.07
N ALA A 36 3.72 4.60 -7.28
CA ALA A 36 2.97 3.46 -7.78
C ALA A 36 3.15 2.23 -6.87
N ARG A 37 4.41 1.93 -6.48
CA ARG A 37 4.73 0.85 -5.54
C ARG A 37 4.17 1.10 -4.13
N ALA A 38 4.26 2.34 -3.64
CA ALA A 38 3.71 2.73 -2.35
C ALA A 38 2.18 2.54 -2.31
N LYS A 39 1.48 2.94 -3.38
CA LYS A 39 0.03 2.71 -3.54
C LYS A 39 -0.29 1.21 -3.59
N ALA A 40 0.46 0.41 -4.35
CA ALA A 40 0.26 -1.03 -4.40
C ALA A 40 0.43 -1.70 -3.02
N TYR A 41 1.47 -1.30 -2.27
CA TYR A 41 1.70 -1.77 -0.90
C TYR A 41 0.55 -1.37 0.03
N TYR A 42 0.12 -0.12 -0.01
CA TYR A 42 -1.00 0.39 0.79
C TYR A 42 -2.27 -0.46 0.58
N TYR A 43 -2.62 -0.73 -0.67
CA TYR A 43 -3.78 -1.55 -0.99
C TYR A 43 -3.63 -3.01 -0.57
N ALA A 44 -2.44 -3.60 -0.65
CA ALA A 44 -2.19 -4.95 -0.15
C ALA A 44 -2.35 -5.03 1.37
N GLU A 45 -1.86 -4.04 2.11
CA GLU A 45 -2.03 -3.98 3.57
C GLU A 45 -3.49 -3.78 3.95
N LEU A 46 -4.24 -2.93 3.22
CA LEU A 46 -5.68 -2.75 3.42
C LEU A 46 -6.45 -4.09 3.29
N LEU A 47 -6.17 -4.87 2.24
CA LEU A 47 -6.81 -6.18 2.05
C LEU A 47 -6.45 -7.16 3.17
N LYS A 48 -5.19 -7.17 3.61
CA LYS A 48 -4.70 -7.99 4.73
C LYS A 48 -5.37 -7.62 6.04
N GLU A 49 -5.54 -6.33 6.32
CA GLU A 49 -6.27 -5.85 7.49
C GLU A 49 -7.73 -6.30 7.45
N GLN A 50 -8.41 -6.13 6.31
CA GLN A 50 -9.79 -6.58 6.14
C GLN A 50 -9.93 -8.10 6.34
N ARG A 51 -9.00 -8.91 5.81
CA ARG A 51 -8.95 -10.35 6.07
C ARG A 51 -8.83 -10.65 7.57
N LYS A 52 -7.92 -9.96 8.27
CA LYS A 52 -7.70 -10.12 9.71
C LYS A 52 -8.93 -9.71 10.54
N GLN A 53 -9.61 -8.61 10.17
CA GLN A 53 -10.84 -8.16 10.81
C GLN A 53 -11.95 -9.23 10.72
N GLN A 54 -11.99 -9.96 9.60
CA GLN A 54 -12.90 -11.09 9.41
C GLN A 54 -12.43 -12.41 10.04
N LYS A 55 -11.30 -12.40 10.78
CA LYS A 55 -10.68 -13.59 11.39
C LYS A 55 -10.41 -14.72 10.38
N MET A 56 -10.16 -14.36 9.13
CA MET A 56 -9.93 -15.30 8.03
C MET A 56 -8.44 -15.61 7.91
N THR A 57 -8.05 -16.86 7.71
CA THR A 57 -6.66 -17.25 7.46
C THR A 57 -6.25 -16.97 6.01
N GLN A 58 -4.95 -16.91 5.73
CA GLN A 58 -4.46 -16.80 4.35
C GLN A 58 -4.92 -17.97 3.48
N GLN A 59 -5.01 -19.18 4.05
CA GLN A 59 -5.49 -20.37 3.34
C GLN A 59 -6.96 -20.23 2.98
N GLN A 60 -7.81 -19.81 3.92
CA GLN A 60 -9.23 -19.61 3.66
C GLN A 60 -9.49 -18.55 2.57
N LEU A 61 -8.72 -17.46 2.57
CA LEU A 61 -8.81 -16.47 1.49
C LEU A 61 -8.36 -17.06 0.15
N ALA A 62 -7.26 -17.82 0.15
CA ALA A 62 -6.73 -18.48 -1.04
C ALA A 62 -7.75 -19.46 -1.64
N ASP A 63 -8.39 -20.27 -0.79
CA ASP A 63 -9.44 -21.23 -1.18
C ASP A 63 -10.64 -20.51 -1.81
N LYS A 64 -11.07 -19.38 -1.22
CA LYS A 64 -12.17 -18.57 -1.77
C LYS A 64 -11.92 -18.05 -3.18
N ILE A 65 -10.67 -17.71 -3.52
CA ILE A 65 -10.31 -17.17 -4.84
C ILE A 65 -9.66 -18.19 -5.77
N GLY A 66 -9.58 -19.47 -5.36
CA GLY A 66 -8.97 -20.54 -6.15
C GLY A 66 -7.46 -20.35 -6.39
N LYS A 67 -6.72 -19.87 -5.38
CA LYS A 67 -5.26 -19.66 -5.42
C LYS A 67 -4.56 -20.46 -4.33
N LYS A 68 -3.22 -20.53 -4.42
CA LYS A 68 -2.37 -21.13 -3.38
C LYS A 68 -2.18 -20.16 -2.21
N ARG A 69 -1.98 -20.67 -1.00
CA ARG A 69 -1.70 -19.85 0.20
C ARG A 69 -0.47 -18.97 0.03
N GLU A 70 0.57 -19.49 -0.63
CA GLU A 70 1.81 -18.78 -0.92
C GLU A 70 1.57 -17.53 -1.76
N TYR A 71 0.57 -17.57 -2.65
CA TYR A 71 0.18 -16.43 -3.46
C TYR A 71 -0.36 -15.29 -2.60
N ILE A 72 -1.27 -15.60 -1.67
CA ILE A 72 -1.76 -14.61 -0.68
C ILE A 72 -0.61 -14.10 0.19
N SER A 73 0.27 -14.99 0.66
CA SER A 73 1.43 -14.62 1.48
C SER A 73 2.42 -13.70 0.74
N ASN A 74 2.63 -13.89 -0.57
CA ASN A 74 3.50 -13.03 -1.37
C ASN A 74 2.92 -11.62 -1.53
N ILE A 75 1.61 -11.55 -1.79
CA ILE A 75 0.86 -10.30 -1.86
C ILE A 75 0.95 -9.54 -0.53
N GLU A 76 0.63 -10.20 0.58
CA GLU A 76 0.58 -9.57 1.91
C GLU A 76 1.94 -9.14 2.47
N ARG A 77 3.03 -9.60 1.84
CA ARG A 77 4.40 -9.19 2.16
C ARG A 77 4.94 -8.11 1.21
N GLY A 78 4.20 -7.74 0.17
CA GLY A 78 4.66 -6.81 -0.85
C GLY A 78 5.76 -7.38 -1.76
N ASN A 79 5.89 -8.71 -1.84
CA ASN A 79 6.94 -9.37 -2.63
C ASN A 79 6.56 -9.52 -4.12
N SER A 80 5.37 -9.07 -4.51
CA SER A 80 4.87 -9.12 -5.88
C SER A 80 3.90 -7.98 -6.08
N ASP A 81 4.00 -7.31 -7.23
CA ASP A 81 2.93 -6.45 -7.69
C ASP A 81 1.66 -7.26 -7.92
N MET A 82 0.53 -6.65 -7.57
CA MET A 82 -0.78 -7.26 -7.71
C MET A 82 -1.42 -6.77 -8.99
N GLN A 83 -1.80 -7.70 -9.86
CA GLN A 83 -2.65 -7.37 -10.99
C GLN A 83 -4.01 -6.87 -10.50
N LEU A 84 -4.60 -5.90 -11.20
CA LEU A 84 -5.92 -5.36 -10.87
C LEU A 84 -7.00 -6.45 -10.79
N SER A 85 -6.93 -7.46 -11.66
CA SER A 85 -7.84 -8.61 -11.63
C SER A 85 -7.77 -9.38 -10.30
N THR A 86 -6.57 -9.66 -9.81
CA THR A 86 -6.34 -10.30 -8.50
C THR A 86 -6.84 -9.43 -7.37
N PHE A 87 -6.57 -8.13 -7.43
CA PHE A 87 -7.03 -7.16 -6.44
C PHE A 87 -8.56 -7.20 -6.30
N MET A 88 -9.27 -7.14 -7.43
CA MET A 88 -10.72 -7.21 -7.46
C MET A 88 -11.24 -8.56 -6.94
N GLN A 89 -10.59 -9.67 -7.26
CA GLN A 89 -10.95 -11.00 -6.74
C GLN A 89 -10.83 -11.06 -5.21
N ILE A 90 -9.73 -10.59 -4.64
CA ILE A 90 -9.52 -10.56 -3.19
C ILE A 90 -10.51 -9.62 -2.52
N ALA A 91 -10.68 -8.41 -3.06
CA ALA A 91 -11.64 -7.43 -2.55
C ALA A 91 -13.06 -8.01 -2.46
N ASN A 92 -13.53 -8.63 -3.55
CA ASN A 92 -14.85 -9.27 -3.59
C ASN A 92 -14.95 -10.43 -2.60
N ALA A 93 -13.91 -11.26 -2.47
CA ALA A 93 -13.88 -12.37 -1.51
C ALA A 93 -13.92 -11.92 -0.04
N LEU A 94 -13.47 -10.70 0.22
CA LEU A 94 -13.54 -9.98 1.49
C LEU A 94 -14.80 -9.09 1.61
N GLY A 95 -15.70 -9.09 0.62
CA GLY A 95 -16.94 -8.31 0.66
C GLY A 95 -16.76 -6.80 0.49
N LEU A 96 -15.61 -6.35 -0.01
CA LEU A 96 -15.36 -4.95 -0.35
C LEU A 96 -15.94 -4.63 -1.73
N ARG A 97 -16.39 -3.39 -1.91
CA ARG A 97 -16.88 -2.88 -3.19
C ARG A 97 -15.95 -1.78 -3.69
N PHE A 98 -15.35 -2.00 -4.85
CA PHE A 98 -14.62 -0.96 -5.57
C PHE A 98 -15.55 -0.22 -6.52
N VAL A 99 -15.50 1.10 -6.47
CA VAL A 99 -16.24 1.99 -7.36
C VAL A 99 -15.23 2.98 -7.93
N LEU A 100 -15.20 3.09 -9.26
CA LEU A 100 -14.49 4.17 -9.92
C LEU A 100 -15.33 5.43 -9.82
N VAL A 101 -14.81 6.43 -9.14
CA VAL A 101 -15.40 7.76 -9.09
C VAL A 101 -14.63 8.61 -10.09
N VAL A 102 -15.33 9.11 -11.10
CA VAL A 102 -14.78 10.12 -12.01
C VAL A 102 -14.99 11.46 -11.33
N GLY A 103 -13.89 12.19 -11.14
CA GLY A 103 -13.90 13.56 -10.64
C GLY A 103 -14.34 14.55 -11.70
#